data_AF-A0A9X3RV57-F1
#
_entry.id   AF-A0A9X3RV57-F1
#
_cell.length_a   1.000
_cell.length_b   1.000
_cell.length_c   1.000
_cell.angle_alpha   90.00
_cell.angle_beta   90.00
_cell.angle_gamma   90.00
#
_symmetry.space_group_name_H-M   'P 1'
#
loop_
_entity.id
_entity.type
_entity.pdbx_description
1 polymer ?
#
loop_
_entity_poly.entity_id
_entity_poly.type
_entity_poly.pdbx_seq_one_letter_code
_entity_poly.pdbx_strand_id
1 'polypeptide(L)'
;MEHILQLDWVDQSIPHKVWVEQYYDGCRICLKVVKDVEPEMLSLIVPNIDVKSVRQAWQGKAINVTPAYDDGVLFTQTRSLFNLPHGCVIWAVTHIKMQNGLKMSADKLCFVPKHSKQDSRFQQEHHAEAC
;
A
#
# COMPACT_ATOMS: atom_id res chain seq x y z
N MET A 1 -25.64 -1.58 -7.23
CA MET A 1 -25.21 -1.41 -5.83
C MET A 1 -23.70 -1.49 -5.83
N GLU A 2 -23.03 -0.42 -5.42
CA GLU A 2 -21.57 -0.45 -5.21
C GLU A 2 -21.29 -1.45 -4.09
N HIS A 3 -20.63 -2.55 -4.41
CA HIS A 3 -20.26 -3.57 -3.44
C HIS A 3 -19.06 -3.06 -2.63
N ILE A 4 -19.34 -2.31 -1.58
CA ILE A 4 -18.34 -1.95 -0.57
C ILE A 4 -18.13 -3.16 0.34
N LEU A 5 -16.90 -3.66 0.38
CA LEU A 5 -16.47 -4.72 1.28
C LEU A 5 -15.49 -4.16 2.30
N GLN A 6 -15.91 -4.09 3.56
CA GLN A 6 -14.99 -3.81 4.66
C GLN A 6 -14.12 -5.04 4.95
N LEU A 7 -12.82 -4.81 5.15
CA LEU A 7 -11.86 -5.85 5.49
C LEU A 7 -11.57 -5.82 7.00
N ASP A 8 -11.60 -6.98 7.65
CA ASP A 8 -11.38 -7.09 9.09
C ASP A 8 -9.94 -6.75 9.45
N TRP A 9 -9.71 -5.76 10.32
CA TRP A 9 -8.37 -5.39 10.78
C TRP A 9 -8.12 -6.00 12.17
N VAL A 10 -7.18 -6.95 12.26
CA VAL A 10 -6.91 -7.72 13.48
C VAL A 10 -5.78 -7.14 14.34
N ASP A 11 -5.01 -6.20 13.80
CA ASP A 11 -3.97 -5.52 14.58
C ASP A 11 -4.61 -4.47 15.50
N GLN A 12 -4.60 -4.76 16.80
CA GLN A 12 -5.24 -3.94 17.82
C GLN A 12 -4.40 -2.74 18.27
N SER A 13 -3.14 -2.63 17.82
CA SER A 13 -2.27 -1.52 18.22
C SER A 13 -2.78 -0.19 17.69
N ILE A 14 -3.24 -0.16 16.43
CA ILE A 14 -3.89 0.99 15.82
C ILE A 14 -5.02 0.48 14.91
N PRO A 15 -6.29 0.86 15.16
CA PRO A 15 -7.46 0.33 14.46
C PRO A 15 -7.68 1.05 13.12
N HIS A 16 -6.73 0.92 12.19
CA HIS A 16 -6.91 1.38 10.81
C HIS A 16 -8.14 0.71 10.18
N LYS A 17 -8.76 1.38 9.19
CA LYS A 17 -9.88 0.81 8.45
C LYS A 17 -9.51 0.61 7.00
N VAL A 18 -9.73 -0.59 6.48
CA VAL A 18 -9.53 -0.92 5.07
C VAL A 18 -10.85 -1.41 4.50
N TRP A 19 -11.18 -0.94 3.30
CA TRP A 19 -12.30 -1.45 2.53
C TRP A 19 -11.97 -1.44 1.05
N VAL A 20 -12.76 -2.18 0.29
CA VAL A 20 -12.60 -2.34 -1.15
C VAL A 20 -13.93 -2.09 -1.81
N GLU A 21 -13.91 -1.34 -2.89
CA GLU A 21 -15.09 -0.98 -3.67
C GLU A 21 -14.90 -1.51 -5.09
N GLN A 22 -15.96 -2.05 -5.69
CA GLN A 22 -15.94 -2.35 -7.13
C GLN A 22 -15.72 -1.05 -7.92
N TYR A 23 -14.77 -1.04 -8.86
CA TYR A 23 -14.45 0.15 -9.64
C TYR A 23 -14.12 -0.23 -11.09
N TYR A 24 -15.05 0.02 -12.01
CA TYR A 24 -14.99 -0.44 -13.41
C TYR A 24 -14.63 -1.93 -13.53
N ASP A 25 -13.56 -2.25 -14.25
CA ASP A 25 -13.00 -3.59 -14.50
C ASP A 25 -12.07 -4.08 -13.38
N GLY A 26 -11.92 -3.31 -12.30
CA GLY A 26 -11.09 -3.65 -11.16
C GLY A 26 -11.73 -3.24 -9.84
N CYS A 27 -10.88 -2.82 -8.90
CA CYS A 27 -11.32 -2.38 -7.59
C CYS A 27 -10.59 -1.11 -7.15
N ARG A 28 -11.25 -0.34 -6.30
CA ARG A 28 -10.62 0.72 -5.52
C ARG A 28 -10.36 0.18 -4.11
N ILE A 29 -9.12 0.17 -3.70
CA ILE A 29 -8.70 -0.14 -2.34
C ILE A 29 -8.64 1.18 -1.58
N CYS A 30 -9.27 1.22 -0.42
CA CYS A 30 -9.32 2.40 0.43
C CYS A 30 -8.76 2.07 1.80
N LEU A 31 -7.95 2.98 2.33
CA LEU A 31 -7.32 2.88 3.65
C LEU A 31 -7.55 4.19 4.40
N LYS A 32 -8.23 4.11 5.55
CA LYS A 32 -8.28 5.19 6.53
C LYS A 32 -7.17 4.96 7.55
N VAL A 33 -6.12 5.76 7.44
CA VAL A 33 -5.02 5.79 8.40
C VAL A 33 -5.47 6.59 9.62
N VAL A 34 -5.71 5.93 10.75
CA VAL A 34 -6.00 6.60 12.02
C VAL A 34 -4.74 7.26 12.54
N LYS A 35 -4.83 8.53 12.91
CA LYS A 35 -3.76 9.37 13.45
C LYS A 35 -4.28 10.09 14.70
N ASP A 36 -3.37 10.64 15.49
CA ASP A 36 -3.69 11.32 16.76
C ASP A 36 -4.53 12.60 16.59
N VAL A 37 -4.49 13.22 15.41
CA VAL A 37 -5.21 14.48 15.13
C VAL A 37 -6.34 14.24 14.12
N GLU A 38 -6.00 14.10 12.85
CA GLU A 38 -6.96 13.87 11.77
C GLU A 38 -6.59 12.60 10.99
N PRO A 39 -7.53 11.67 10.79
CA PRO A 39 -7.28 10.50 9.96
C PRO A 39 -6.99 10.87 8.51
N GLU A 40 -6.03 10.19 7.90
CA GLU A 40 -5.73 10.34 6.48
C GLU A 40 -6.49 9.30 5.64
N MET A 41 -7.04 9.74 4.51
CA MET A 41 -7.80 8.89 3.60
C MET A 41 -6.98 8.62 2.34
N LEU A 42 -6.58 7.37 2.16
CA LEU A 42 -5.82 6.91 1.00
C LEU A 42 -6.70 6.03 0.11
N SER A 43 -6.51 6.12 -1.20
CA SER A 43 -7.13 5.19 -2.14
C SER A 43 -6.20 4.85 -3.30
N LEU A 44 -6.38 3.66 -3.85
CA LEU A 44 -5.61 3.11 -4.95
C LEU A 44 -6.53 2.31 -5.84
N ILE A 45 -6.56 2.64 -7.14
CA ILE A 45 -7.29 1.86 -8.14
C ILE A 45 -6.36 0.77 -8.66
N VAL A 46 -6.83 -0.48 -8.64
CA VAL A 46 -6.13 -1.63 -9.20
C VAL A 46 -7.01 -2.24 -10.28
N PRO A 47 -6.62 -2.12 -11.57
CA PRO A 47 -7.40 -2.65 -12.68
C PRO A 47 -7.34 -4.19 -12.71
N ASN A 48 -8.33 -4.83 -13.33
CA ASN A 48 -8.37 -6.28 -13.55
C ASN A 48 -8.28 -7.14 -12.28
N ILE A 49 -8.69 -6.60 -11.13
CA ILE A 49 -8.76 -7.32 -9.85
C ILE A 49 -10.14 -7.13 -9.26
N ASP A 50 -10.83 -8.24 -9.00
CA ASP A 50 -12.14 -8.23 -8.37
C ASP A 50 -12.05 -8.15 -6.83
N VAL A 51 -13.14 -7.69 -6.20
CA VAL A 51 -13.25 -7.52 -4.74
C VAL A 51 -13.06 -8.83 -3.97
N LYS A 52 -13.49 -9.97 -4.51
CA LYS A 52 -13.38 -11.29 -3.85
C LYS A 52 -11.92 -11.75 -3.81
N SER A 53 -11.16 -11.51 -4.87
CA SER A 53 -9.72 -11.76 -4.92
C SER A 53 -8.98 -10.98 -3.85
N VAL A 54 -9.33 -9.70 -3.64
CA VAL A 54 -8.76 -8.91 -2.53
C VAL A 54 -9.13 -9.49 -1.16
N ARG A 55 -10.40 -9.87 -0.97
CA ARG A 55 -10.85 -10.49 0.29
C ARG A 55 -10.04 -11.74 0.65
N GLN A 56 -9.76 -12.58 -0.34
CA GLN A 56 -9.00 -13.82 -0.14
C GLN A 56 -7.52 -13.55 0.16
N ALA A 57 -6.96 -12.48 -0.39
CA ALA A 57 -5.58 -12.09 -0.19
C ALA A 57 -5.33 -11.38 1.15
N TRP A 58 -6.35 -10.76 1.73
CA TRP A 58 -6.24 -10.01 2.98
C TRP A 58 -6.05 -10.92 4.20
N GLN A 59 -5.01 -10.65 4.99
CA GLN A 59 -4.62 -11.45 6.16
C GLN A 59 -4.95 -10.77 7.49
N GLY A 60 -5.73 -9.70 7.47
CA GLY A 60 -6.14 -8.99 8.68
C GLY A 60 -5.18 -7.89 9.15
N LYS A 61 -3.95 -7.82 8.64
CA LYS A 61 -2.94 -6.86 9.11
C LYS A 61 -1.96 -6.46 8.02
N ALA A 62 -1.36 -5.28 8.18
CA ALA A 62 -0.20 -4.89 7.39
C ALA A 62 1.05 -5.62 7.90
N ILE A 63 1.83 -6.22 6.99
CA ILE A 63 3.03 -7.00 7.32
C ILE A 63 4.27 -6.21 6.91
N ASN A 64 5.23 -6.06 7.82
CA ASN A 64 6.47 -5.35 7.54
C ASN A 64 7.25 -6.03 6.40
N VAL A 65 7.56 -5.30 5.33
CA VAL A 65 8.41 -5.78 4.24
C VAL A 65 9.88 -5.67 4.64
N THR A 66 10.22 -4.56 5.32
CA THR A 66 11.54 -4.29 5.86
C THR A 66 11.44 -3.92 7.35
N PRO A 67 12.54 -4.04 8.11
CA PRO A 67 12.67 -3.33 9.37
C PRO A 67 12.40 -1.84 9.17
N ALA A 68 11.86 -1.19 10.20
CA ALA A 68 11.74 0.27 10.17
C ALA A 68 13.13 0.90 10.25
N TYR A 69 13.34 1.97 9.49
CA TYR A 69 14.41 2.91 9.76
C TYR A 69 13.90 3.92 10.77
N ASP A 70 14.69 4.19 11.82
CA ASP A 70 14.40 5.21 12.83
C ASP A 70 15.72 5.75 13.40
N ASP A 71 16.00 7.03 13.18
CA ASP A 71 17.14 7.75 13.76
C ASP A 71 16.71 8.82 14.79
N GLY A 72 15.44 8.81 15.20
CA GLY A 72 14.83 9.82 16.08
C GLY A 72 14.43 11.12 15.38
N VAL A 73 14.83 11.34 14.12
CA VAL A 73 14.41 12.46 13.27
C VAL A 73 13.49 11.97 12.16
N LEU A 74 13.87 10.89 11.48
CA LEU A 74 13.13 10.24 10.42
C LEU A 74 12.80 8.82 10.83
N PHE A 75 11.50 8.51 10.82
CA PHE A 75 11.01 7.14 10.83
C PHE A 75 10.46 6.81 9.45
N THR A 76 10.79 5.65 8.88
CA THR A 76 10.10 5.13 7.69
C THR A 76 10.00 3.62 7.69
N GLN A 77 8.86 3.11 7.21
CA GLN A 77 8.61 1.68 7.08
C GLN A 77 7.68 1.39 5.91
N THR A 78 8.00 0.35 5.14
CA THR A 78 7.11 -0.20 4.12
C THR A 78 6.44 -1.47 4.63
N ARG A 79 5.12 -1.53 4.48
CA ARG A 79 4.29 -2.66 4.87
C ARG A 79 3.50 -3.18 3.67
N SER A 80 3.38 -4.50 3.54
CA SER A 80 2.48 -5.13 2.60
C SER A 80 1.09 -5.22 3.23
N LEU A 81 0.06 -4.72 2.53
CA LEU A 81 -1.32 -5.02 2.90
C LEU A 81 -1.70 -6.42 2.44
N PHE A 82 -1.44 -6.74 1.18
CA PHE A 82 -1.70 -8.06 0.61
C PHE A 82 -1.01 -8.24 -0.75
N ASN A 83 -0.81 -9.52 -1.11
CA ASN A 83 -0.25 -9.93 -2.40
C ASN A 83 -1.37 -10.38 -3.34
N LEU A 84 -1.27 -10.00 -4.62
CA LEU A 84 -2.18 -10.34 -5.70
C LEU A 84 -1.42 -11.14 -6.79
N PRO A 85 -2.11 -11.82 -7.72
CA PRO A 85 -1.44 -12.59 -8.77
C PRO A 85 -0.43 -11.78 -9.61
N HIS A 86 -0.74 -10.50 -9.85
CA HIS A 86 0.02 -9.60 -10.72
C HIS A 86 0.85 -8.55 -9.99
N GLY A 87 0.95 -8.60 -8.66
CA GLY A 87 1.68 -7.61 -7.88
C GLY A 87 1.31 -7.62 -6.40
N CYS A 88 1.69 -6.58 -5.68
CA CYS A 88 1.30 -6.41 -4.28
C CYS A 88 0.88 -4.98 -4.00
N VAL A 89 0.09 -4.81 -2.94
CA VAL A 89 -0.34 -3.51 -2.45
C VAL A 89 0.46 -3.20 -1.19
N ILE A 90 1.22 -2.11 -1.24
CA ILE A 90 2.07 -1.66 -0.15
C ILE A 90 1.54 -0.36 0.44
N TRP A 91 1.74 -0.21 1.74
CA TRP A 91 1.52 1.00 2.49
C TRP A 91 2.87 1.43 3.08
N ALA A 92 3.36 2.60 2.65
CA ALA A 92 4.55 3.23 3.18
C ALA A 92 4.15 4.27 4.22
N VAL A 93 4.83 4.25 5.36
CA VAL A 93 4.64 5.17 6.49
C VAL A 93 5.94 5.93 6.68
N THR A 94 5.85 7.25 6.77
CA THR A 94 7.00 8.12 7.06
C THR A 94 6.62 9.15 8.11
N HIS A 95 7.42 9.27 9.17
CA HIS A 95 7.31 10.35 10.15
C HIS A 95 8.58 11.20 10.14
N ILE A 96 8.41 12.51 10.11
CA ILE A 96 9.50 13.49 10.11
C ILE A 96 9.34 14.38 11.34
N LYS A 97 10.35 14.39 12.20
CA LYS A 97 10.41 15.32 13.33
C LYS A 97 10.76 16.72 12.80
N MET A 98 9.87 17.65 13.04
CA MET A 98 10.03 19.07 12.71
C MET A 98 10.96 19.75 13.73
N GLN A 99 11.50 20.93 13.36
CA GLN A 99 12.38 21.71 14.24
C GLN A 99 11.72 22.12 15.57
N ASN A 100 10.40 22.28 15.60
CA ASN A 100 9.62 22.58 16.81
C ASN A 100 9.35 21.34 17.68
N GLY A 101 9.89 20.17 17.33
CA GLY A 101 9.72 18.91 18.05
C GLY A 101 8.44 18.13 17.70
N LEU A 102 7.52 18.70 16.92
CA LEU A 102 6.32 18.00 16.44
C LEU A 102 6.67 16.98 15.33
N LYS A 103 5.77 16.04 15.05
CA LYS A 103 5.93 15.06 13.98
C LYS A 103 4.97 15.37 12.83
N MET A 104 5.49 15.39 11.61
CA MET A 104 4.71 15.32 10.39
C MET A 104 4.65 13.87 9.94
N SER A 105 3.48 13.39 9.53
CA SER A 105 3.30 12.02 9.02
C SER A 105 2.85 12.06 7.57
N ALA A 106 3.41 11.19 6.75
CA ALA A 106 3.02 10.99 5.37
C ALA A 106 2.82 9.49 5.13
N ASP A 107 1.63 9.14 4.65
CA ASP A 107 1.25 7.78 4.35
C ASP A 107 0.98 7.65 2.84
N LYS A 108 1.44 6.56 2.25
CA LYS A 108 1.24 6.32 0.81
C LYS A 108 0.83 4.89 0.52
N LEU A 109 -0.22 4.74 -0.26
CA LEU A 109 -0.70 3.46 -0.78
C LEU A 109 -0.22 3.30 -2.23
N CYS A 110 0.46 2.20 -2.53
CA CYS A 110 1.02 1.94 -3.85
C CYS A 110 0.75 0.51 -4.31
N PHE A 111 0.60 0.31 -5.63
CA PHE A 111 0.66 -1.00 -6.26
C PHE A 111 2.07 -1.23 -6.79
N VAL A 112 2.69 -2.36 -6.47
CA VAL A 112 3.96 -2.79 -7.03
C VAL A 112 3.68 -3.97 -7.96
N PRO A 113 3.86 -3.83 -9.29
CA PRO A 113 3.62 -4.91 -10.22
C PRO A 113 4.65 -6.03 -10.01
N LYS A 114 4.19 -7.27 -10.21
CA LYS A 114 5.07 -8.43 -10.25
C LYS A 114 5.93 -8.34 -11.51
N HIS A 115 7.24 -8.46 -11.33
CA HIS A 115 8.17 -8.50 -12.45
C HIS A 115 7.80 -9.62 -13.44
N SER A 116 7.53 -9.27 -14.69
CA SER A 116 7.26 -10.23 -15.76
C SER A 116 8.50 -10.45 -16.63
N LYS A 117 8.64 -11.62 -17.25
CA LYS A 117 9.75 -11.89 -18.20
C LYS A 117 9.71 -10.98 -19.44
N GLN A 118 8.60 -10.29 -19.69
CA GLN A 118 8.43 -9.39 -20.83
C GLN A 118 9.10 -8.03 -20.58
N ASP A 119 9.11 -7.57 -19.32
CA ASP A 119 9.78 -6.33 -18.90
C ASP A 119 11.31 -6.40 -19.06
N SER A 120 11.86 -7.61 -19.09
CA SER A 120 13.30 -7.87 -19.28
C SER A 120 13.81 -7.52 -20.68
N ARG A 121 12.93 -7.46 -21.70
CA ARG A 121 13.33 -7.08 -23.07
C ARG A 121 13.57 -5.58 -23.21
N PHE A 122 12.79 -4.74 -22.53
CA PHE A 122 12.98 -3.28 -22.54
C PHE A 122 14.33 -2.86 -21.93
N GLN A 123 14.85 -3.62 -20.95
CA GLN A 123 16.18 -3.34 -20.39
C GLN A 123 17.34 -3.80 -21.28
N GLN A 124 17.12 -4.77 -22.19
CA GLN A 124 18.16 -5.22 -23.12
C GLN A 124 18.29 -4.28 -24.33
N GLU A 125 17.19 -3.72 -24.83
CA GLU A 125 17.23 -2.81 -25.98
C GLU A 125 17.92 -1.47 -25.64
N HIS A 126 17.71 -0.92 -24.43
CA HIS A 126 18.40 0.31 -24.00
C HIS A 126 19.88 0.13 -23.64
N HIS A 127 20.34 -1.10 -23.37
CA HIS A 127 21.77 -1.39 -23.23
C HIS A 127 22.46 -1.62 -24.57
N ALA A 128 21.73 -2.03 -25.61
CA ALA A 128 22.26 -2.26 -26.96
C ALA A 128 22.40 -0.97 -27.78
N GLU A 129 21.63 0.08 -27.48
CA GLU A 129 21.75 1.40 -28.13
C GLU A 129 22.80 2.32 -27.46
N ALA A 130 23.40 1.88 -26.35
CA ALA A 130 24.40 2.64 -25.59
C ALA A 130 25.84 2.06 -25.69
N CYS A 131 26.10 1.19 -26.67
CA CYS A 131 27.44 0.70 -27.02
C CYS A 131 27.81 1.10 -28.45
#